data_AF-A0A511KN27-F1
#
_entry.id   AF-A0A511KN27-F1
#
_cell.length_a   1.000
_cell.length_b   1.000
_cell.length_c   1.000
_cell.angle_alpha   90.00
_cell.angle_beta   90.00
_cell.angle_gamma   90.00
#
_symmetry.space_group_name_H-M   'P 1'
#
loop_
_entity.id
_entity.type
_entity.pdbx_description
1 polymer ?
#
loop_
_entity_poly.entity_id
_entity_poly.type
_entity_poly.pdbx_seq_one_letter_code
_entity_poly.pdbx_strand_id
1 'polypeptide(L)'
;MADQPTLNLSHLQWRAPEFLLAFGSLSTPQLAMEYFSLSPFFDKASNNAQLRMQMMFSRGGMEGVDEEAELKRFVGLEFVIAYSTPPDLFIVHKRNRTSPTDSTVLGAYYILNGNVYQAPTLFEVLNERILTSLHALSTSFDSLTALKPHWTPSKLYTWDIKPSSQASNALAAAANGEPAAEDTAMRRDGAAEGAEQEKGAVAAVKEEDEETERPGEAFNPLLFRALQDVARTLEHPQVTGA
;
A
#
# COMPACT_ATOMS: atom_id res chain seq x y z
N MET A 1 4.88 -26.35 -26.33
CA MET A 1 5.46 -26.06 -25.00
C MET A 1 4.40 -25.26 -24.26
N ALA A 2 3.89 -25.75 -23.13
CA ALA A 2 2.73 -25.13 -22.49
C ALA A 2 3.13 -23.82 -21.80
N ASP A 3 2.49 -22.73 -22.18
CA ASP A 3 2.69 -21.42 -21.57
C ASP A 3 2.08 -21.47 -20.16
N GLN A 4 2.94 -21.45 -19.14
CA GLN A 4 2.49 -21.41 -17.75
C GLN A 4 2.04 -19.98 -17.44
N PRO A 5 0.89 -19.77 -16.77
CA PRO A 5 0.43 -18.43 -16.45
C PRO A 5 1.49 -17.71 -15.60
N THR A 6 2.06 -16.65 -16.16
CA THR A 6 3.08 -15.84 -15.49
C THR A 6 2.48 -15.15 -14.28
N LEU A 7 2.74 -15.69 -13.10
CA LEU A 7 2.16 -15.21 -11.86
C LEU A 7 2.68 -13.78 -11.57
N ASN A 8 1.76 -12.81 -11.53
CA ASN A 8 2.11 -11.39 -11.37
C ASN A 8 2.62 -11.12 -9.95
N LEU A 9 3.94 -11.02 -9.81
CA LEU A 9 4.63 -10.80 -8.54
C LEU A 9 4.56 -9.34 -8.03
N SER A 10 4.10 -8.39 -8.86
CA SER A 10 4.07 -6.94 -8.57
C SER A 10 3.32 -6.56 -7.29
N HIS A 11 2.22 -7.26 -6.98
CA HIS A 11 1.38 -7.01 -5.81
C HIS A 11 1.62 -8.01 -4.67
N LEU A 12 2.61 -8.90 -4.81
CA LEU A 12 2.94 -9.88 -3.78
C LEU A 12 3.81 -9.23 -2.69
N GLN A 13 3.49 -9.52 -1.43
CA GLN A 13 4.45 -9.39 -0.33
C GLN A 13 4.85 -10.79 0.16
N TRP A 14 6.11 -10.96 0.54
CA TRP A 14 6.61 -12.24 1.06
C TRP A 14 7.38 -12.04 2.37
N ARG A 15 7.23 -12.98 3.29
CA ARG A 15 7.95 -13.07 4.57
C ARG A 15 8.11 -14.54 4.96
N ALA A 16 9.33 -14.98 5.26
CA ALA A 16 9.56 -16.19 6.02
C ALA A 16 9.83 -15.83 7.50
N PRO A 17 8.88 -16.07 8.44
CA PRO A 17 9.13 -15.84 9.86
C PRO A 17 10.14 -16.85 10.44
N GLU A 18 10.11 -18.10 9.99
CA GLU A 18 11.00 -19.19 10.43
C GLU A 18 12.48 -18.78 10.42
N PHE A 19 12.92 -18.14 9.33
CA PHE A 19 14.31 -17.69 9.17
C PHE A 19 14.65 -16.54 10.12
N LEU A 20 13.73 -15.60 10.32
CA LEU A 20 13.93 -14.46 11.23
C LEU A 20 13.90 -14.90 12.70
N LEU A 21 13.28 -16.04 13.03
CA LEU A 21 13.37 -16.67 14.34
C LEU A 21 14.70 -17.42 14.54
N ALA A 22 15.22 -18.07 13.49
CA ALA A 22 16.47 -18.84 13.54
C ALA A 22 17.73 -17.96 13.53
N PHE A 23 17.75 -16.90 12.71
CA PHE A 23 18.91 -16.02 12.51
C PHE A 23 18.75 -14.62 13.14
N GLY A 24 17.58 -14.29 13.67
CA GLY A 24 17.30 -12.99 14.29
C GLY A 24 17.09 -11.85 13.28
N SER A 25 17.47 -10.64 13.67
CA SER A 25 17.39 -9.45 12.81
C SER A 25 18.37 -9.52 11.65
N LEU A 26 17.93 -9.05 10.47
CA LEU A 26 18.78 -8.93 9.27
C LEU A 26 19.85 -7.86 9.50
N SER A 27 20.94 -8.25 10.16
CA SER A 27 21.97 -7.34 10.67
C SER A 27 23.13 -7.14 9.67
N THR A 28 23.19 -7.99 8.65
CA THR A 28 24.32 -8.15 7.73
C THR A 28 23.80 -8.31 6.28
N PRO A 29 24.38 -7.64 5.27
CA PRO A 29 23.89 -7.73 3.88
C PRO A 29 23.85 -9.16 3.32
N GLN A 30 24.86 -9.98 3.63
CA GLN A 30 24.92 -11.38 3.22
C GLN A 30 23.71 -12.20 3.73
N LEU A 31 23.31 -11.98 4.99
CA LEU A 31 22.12 -12.60 5.59
C LEU A 31 20.82 -12.08 4.94
N ALA A 32 20.77 -10.81 4.54
CA ALA A 32 19.65 -10.27 3.78
C ALA A 32 19.53 -10.87 2.37
N MET A 33 20.65 -11.20 1.71
CA MET A 33 20.66 -11.93 0.43
C MET A 33 20.35 -13.43 0.60
N GLU A 34 20.73 -14.04 1.72
CA GLU A 34 20.27 -15.39 2.08
C GLU A 34 18.75 -15.41 2.25
N TYR A 35 18.21 -14.48 3.05
CA TYR A 35 16.77 -14.28 3.23
C TYR A 35 16.04 -14.06 1.90
N PHE A 36 16.55 -13.17 1.05
CA PHE A 36 15.99 -12.90 -0.27
C PHE A 36 15.96 -14.15 -1.17
N SER A 37 16.96 -15.04 -1.06
CA SER A 37 17.03 -16.26 -1.88
C SER A 37 15.99 -17.33 -1.56
N LEU A 38 15.30 -17.20 -0.41
CA LEU A 38 14.12 -18.02 -0.05
C LEU A 38 12.81 -17.45 -0.64
N SER A 39 12.83 -16.22 -1.15
CA SER A 39 11.64 -15.54 -1.67
C SER A 39 11.30 -15.97 -3.11
N PRO A 40 10.02 -15.91 -3.54
CA PRO A 40 9.61 -16.22 -4.90
C PRO A 40 10.12 -15.21 -5.94
N PHE A 41 10.70 -14.08 -5.50
CA PHE A 41 11.33 -13.08 -6.38
C PHE A 41 12.75 -13.50 -6.83
N PHE A 42 13.39 -14.44 -6.12
CA PHE A 42 14.73 -14.91 -6.43
C PHE A 42 14.72 -15.99 -7.51
N ASP A 43 15.39 -15.69 -8.63
CA ASP A 43 15.52 -16.61 -9.75
C ASP A 43 16.60 -17.66 -9.48
N LYS A 44 16.21 -18.94 -9.43
CA LYS A 44 17.11 -20.08 -9.21
C LYS A 44 18.02 -20.38 -10.40
N ALA A 45 17.78 -19.79 -11.57
CA ALA A 45 18.70 -19.84 -12.70
C ALA A 45 19.80 -18.76 -12.64
N SER A 46 19.69 -17.77 -11.74
CA SER A 46 20.63 -16.64 -11.63
C SER A 46 22.06 -17.07 -11.29
N ASN A 47 23.01 -16.19 -11.64
CA ASN A 47 24.43 -16.39 -11.36
C ASN A 47 24.70 -16.51 -9.85
N ASN A 48 23.90 -15.85 -8.99
CA ASN A 48 23.95 -15.99 -7.53
C ASN A 48 23.67 -17.43 -7.07
N ALA A 49 22.65 -18.08 -7.65
CA ALA A 49 22.29 -19.45 -7.30
C ALA A 49 23.41 -20.44 -7.71
N GLN A 50 23.98 -20.22 -8.90
CA GLN A 50 25.11 -21.02 -9.41
C GLN A 50 26.38 -20.82 -8.56
N LEU A 51 26.71 -19.56 -8.21
CA LEU A 51 27.84 -19.22 -7.36
C LEU A 51 27.72 -19.84 -5.96
N ARG A 52 26.55 -19.73 -5.31
CA ARG A 52 26.31 -20.34 -4.00
C ARG A 52 26.44 -21.86 -4.06
N MET A 53 25.88 -22.52 -5.08
CA MET A 53 26.05 -23.96 -5.28
C MET A 53 27.53 -24.36 -5.43
N GLN A 54 28.31 -23.60 -6.21
CA GLN A 54 29.75 -23.83 -6.37
C GLN A 54 30.52 -23.65 -5.05
N MET A 55 30.23 -22.59 -4.29
CA MET A 55 30.93 -22.28 -3.03
C MET A 55 30.61 -23.29 -1.91
N MET A 56 29.36 -23.77 -1.82
CA MET A 56 28.97 -24.83 -0.89
C MET A 56 29.79 -26.11 -1.10
N PHE A 57 30.01 -26.53 -2.35
CA PHE A 57 30.85 -27.71 -2.65
C PHE A 57 32.36 -27.44 -2.61
N SER A 58 32.81 -26.24 -3.01
CA SER A 58 34.23 -25.96 -3.26
C SER A 58 34.97 -25.28 -2.11
N ARG A 59 34.26 -24.62 -1.18
CA ARG A 59 34.84 -23.90 -0.02
C ARG A 59 34.17 -24.20 1.32
N GLY A 60 33.13 -25.03 1.35
CA GLY A 60 32.47 -25.46 2.58
C GLY A 60 31.50 -24.43 3.19
N GLY A 61 31.19 -23.34 2.47
CA GLY A 61 30.28 -22.29 2.92
C GLY A 61 30.37 -21.03 2.06
N MET A 62 29.56 -20.03 2.38
CA MET A 62 29.60 -18.69 1.78
C MET A 62 30.14 -17.62 2.75
N GLU A 63 30.57 -18.02 3.94
CA GLU A 63 31.03 -17.13 5.00
C GLU A 63 32.35 -16.44 4.59
N GLY A 64 32.41 -15.11 4.76
CA GLY A 64 33.58 -14.29 4.42
C GLY A 64 33.85 -14.09 2.92
N VAL A 65 32.98 -14.57 2.01
CA VAL A 65 33.12 -14.35 0.56
C VAL A 65 32.41 -13.05 0.14
N ASP A 66 33.09 -12.20 -0.62
CA ASP A 66 32.47 -11.06 -1.30
C ASP A 66 31.71 -11.55 -2.55
N GLU A 67 30.39 -11.63 -2.43
CA GLU A 67 29.51 -12.06 -3.53
C GLU A 67 29.64 -11.14 -4.77
N GLU A 68 29.86 -9.82 -4.60
CA GLU A 68 29.92 -8.89 -5.74
C GLU A 68 31.26 -9.01 -6.51
N ALA A 69 32.37 -9.29 -5.82
CA ALA A 69 33.66 -9.54 -6.46
C ALA A 69 33.64 -10.80 -7.34
N GLU A 70 32.97 -11.86 -6.90
CA GLU A 70 32.85 -13.09 -7.67
C GLU A 70 31.80 -12.98 -8.81
N LEU A 71 30.68 -12.29 -8.60
CA LEU A 71 29.66 -12.07 -9.64
C LEU A 71 30.21 -11.35 -10.88
N LYS A 72 31.18 -10.43 -10.72
CA LYS A 72 31.87 -9.74 -11.84
C LYS A 72 32.61 -10.67 -12.81
N ARG A 73 32.85 -11.93 -12.44
CA ARG A 73 33.43 -12.96 -13.31
C ARG A 73 32.41 -13.58 -14.27
N PHE A 74 31.12 -13.44 -13.98
CA PHE A 74 30.01 -14.03 -14.74
C PHE A 74 29.32 -12.98 -15.63
N VAL A 75 28.45 -13.45 -16.52
CA VAL A 75 27.65 -12.66 -17.45
C VAL A 75 26.21 -13.19 -17.37
N GLY A 76 25.20 -12.35 -17.53
CA GLY A 76 23.79 -12.70 -17.36
C GLY A 76 23.15 -12.16 -16.07
N LEU A 77 22.14 -12.86 -15.57
CA LEU A 77 21.29 -12.38 -14.47
C LEU A 77 21.96 -12.49 -13.10
N GLU A 78 22.04 -11.38 -12.38
CA GLU A 78 22.54 -11.28 -11.01
C GLU A 78 21.57 -10.50 -10.10
N PHE A 79 21.65 -10.77 -8.80
CA PHE A 79 21.02 -9.98 -7.74
C PHE A 79 22.12 -9.38 -6.86
N VAL A 80 22.07 -8.07 -6.63
CA VAL A 80 23.09 -7.36 -5.83
C VAL A 80 22.40 -6.37 -4.90
N ILE A 81 22.79 -6.34 -3.63
CA ILE A 81 22.34 -5.32 -2.68
C ILE A 81 22.98 -3.98 -3.08
N ALA A 82 22.16 -3.04 -3.52
CA ALA A 82 22.58 -1.71 -3.95
C ALA A 82 22.63 -0.70 -2.78
N TYR A 83 21.83 -0.94 -1.73
CA TYR A 83 21.78 -0.11 -0.53
C TYR A 83 21.39 -0.95 0.69
N SER A 84 21.94 -0.61 1.84
CA SER A 84 21.81 -1.37 3.09
C SER A 84 21.79 -0.41 4.28
N THR A 85 20.74 -0.45 5.08
CA THR A 85 20.63 0.18 6.40
C THR A 85 20.07 -0.85 7.37
N PRO A 86 20.95 -1.68 7.97
CA PRO A 86 20.52 -2.71 8.91
C PRO A 86 19.95 -2.08 10.19
N PRO A 87 18.88 -2.64 10.79
CA PRO A 87 18.15 -3.84 10.35
C PRO A 87 16.94 -3.54 9.44
N ASP A 88 16.60 -2.26 9.22
CA ASP A 88 15.28 -1.83 8.75
C ASP A 88 15.08 -1.96 7.24
N LEU A 89 16.09 -1.61 6.43
CA LEU A 89 15.97 -1.48 4.96
C LEU A 89 17.16 -2.08 4.20
N PHE A 90 16.87 -2.96 3.24
CA PHE A 90 17.80 -3.37 2.19
C PHE A 90 17.15 -3.20 0.81
N ILE A 91 17.94 -2.76 -0.17
CA ILE A 91 17.51 -2.60 -1.57
C ILE A 91 18.30 -3.59 -2.44
N VAL A 92 17.63 -4.59 -3.00
CA VAL A 92 18.22 -5.58 -3.92
C VAL A 92 17.90 -5.15 -5.35
N HIS A 93 18.93 -4.95 -6.18
CA HIS A 93 18.75 -4.75 -7.62
C HIS A 93 18.87 -6.09 -8.35
N LYS A 94 17.89 -6.41 -9.19
CA LYS A 94 17.99 -7.44 -10.23
C LYS A 94 18.66 -6.80 -11.44
N ARG A 95 19.84 -7.29 -11.80
CA ARG A 95 20.67 -6.75 -12.89
C ARG A 95 20.91 -7.81 -13.95
N ASN A 96 21.09 -7.39 -15.19
CA ASN A 96 21.62 -8.22 -16.26
C ASN A 96 22.98 -7.67 -16.69
N ARG A 97 24.04 -8.41 -16.39
CA ARG A 97 25.43 -8.08 -16.67
C ARG A 97 25.80 -8.51 -18.08
N THR A 98 26.19 -7.56 -18.92
CA THR A 98 26.65 -7.84 -20.29
C THR A 98 28.18 -7.93 -20.35
N SER A 99 28.87 -7.27 -19.42
CA SER A 99 30.33 -7.19 -19.32
C SER A 99 30.75 -7.05 -17.86
N PRO A 100 31.98 -7.42 -17.45
CA PRO A 100 32.47 -7.19 -16.09
C PRO A 100 32.32 -5.73 -15.61
N THR A 101 32.36 -4.76 -16.53
CA THR A 101 32.17 -3.33 -16.24
C THR A 101 30.72 -2.84 -16.43
N ASP A 102 29.90 -3.50 -17.24
CA ASP A 102 28.58 -3.01 -17.67
C ASP A 102 27.43 -3.95 -17.27
N SER A 103 26.46 -3.38 -16.56
CA SER A 103 25.30 -4.08 -16.02
C SER A 103 24.05 -3.21 -16.04
N THR A 104 23.01 -3.69 -16.73
CA THR A 104 21.70 -3.04 -16.79
C THR A 104 20.86 -3.41 -15.56
N VAL A 105 20.15 -2.46 -14.96
CA VAL A 105 19.19 -2.74 -13.88
C VAL A 105 17.83 -3.05 -14.50
N LEU A 106 17.28 -4.24 -14.20
CA LEU A 106 15.97 -4.68 -14.69
C LEU A 106 14.83 -4.38 -13.69
N GLY A 107 15.16 -4.24 -12.41
CA GLY A 107 14.20 -3.93 -11.36
C GLY A 107 14.84 -3.92 -9.97
N ALA A 108 14.08 -3.47 -8.98
CA ALA A 108 14.51 -3.45 -7.58
C ALA A 108 13.49 -4.16 -6.68
N TYR A 109 13.96 -4.63 -5.53
CA TYR A 109 13.17 -5.23 -4.47
C TYR A 109 13.57 -4.59 -3.14
N TYR A 110 12.59 -4.33 -2.29
CA TYR A 110 12.80 -3.76 -0.96
C TYR A 110 12.58 -4.83 0.10
N ILE A 111 13.53 -4.95 1.03
CA ILE A 111 13.39 -5.72 2.25
C ILE A 111 13.19 -4.70 3.38
N LEU A 112 11.96 -4.61 3.90
CA LEU A 112 11.52 -3.64 4.90
C LEU A 112 11.06 -4.39 6.15
N ASN A 113 11.77 -4.27 7.27
CA ASN A 113 11.46 -4.97 8.54
C ASN A 113 11.27 -6.50 8.38
N GLY A 114 11.97 -7.10 7.41
CA GLY A 114 11.86 -8.51 7.04
C GLY A 114 10.70 -8.86 6.09
N ASN A 115 9.92 -7.91 5.59
CA ASN A 115 9.00 -8.13 4.47
C ASN A 115 9.69 -7.82 3.15
N VAL A 116 9.56 -8.68 2.14
CA VAL A 116 10.11 -8.48 0.80
C VAL A 116 8.98 -8.03 -0.15
N TYR A 117 9.22 -6.92 -0.84
CA TYR A 117 8.33 -6.31 -1.83
C TYR A 117 9.06 -6.12 -3.16
N GLN A 118 8.36 -6.24 -4.29
CA GLN A 118 8.83 -5.72 -5.57
C GLN A 118 8.67 -4.19 -5.59
N ALA A 119 9.70 -3.47 -6.02
CA ALA A 119 9.59 -2.03 -6.24
C ALA A 119 8.80 -1.77 -7.54
N PRO A 120 7.68 -1.02 -7.51
CA PRO A 120 6.96 -0.65 -8.72
C PRO A 120 7.75 0.41 -9.49
N THR A 121 7.67 0.39 -10.82
CA THR A 121 8.24 1.44 -11.66
C THR A 121 7.42 2.73 -11.55
N LEU A 122 8.06 3.87 -11.78
CA LEU A 122 7.37 5.17 -11.82
C LEU A 122 6.25 5.19 -12.87
N PHE A 123 6.44 4.48 -13.99
CA PHE A 123 5.43 4.37 -15.05
C PHE A 123 4.17 3.64 -14.56
N GLU A 124 4.30 2.49 -13.91
CA GLU A 124 3.16 1.75 -13.32
C GLU A 124 2.43 2.62 -12.28
N VAL A 125 3.16 3.25 -11.35
CA VAL A 125 2.56 4.11 -10.31
C VAL A 125 1.80 5.30 -10.91
N LEU A 126 2.29 5.90 -12.00
CA LEU A 126 1.58 6.98 -12.69
C LEU A 126 0.38 6.46 -13.49
N ASN A 127 0.51 5.34 -14.19
CA ASN A 127 -0.56 4.72 -14.96
C ASN A 127 -1.75 4.36 -14.07
N GLU A 128 -1.51 3.67 -12.95
CA GLU A 128 -2.58 3.31 -12.00
C GLU A 128 -3.24 4.53 -11.39
N ARG A 129 -2.48 5.57 -11.02
CA ARG A 129 -3.05 6.82 -10.47
C ARG A 129 -3.92 7.56 -11.49
N ILE A 130 -3.55 7.55 -12.77
CA ILE A 130 -4.35 8.15 -13.85
C ILE A 130 -5.59 7.31 -14.10
N LEU A 131 -5.46 5.98 -14.19
CA LEU A 131 -6.56 5.05 -14.40
C LEU A 131 -7.60 5.13 -13.28
N THR A 132 -7.19 5.10 -12.00
CA THR A 132 -8.11 5.25 -10.86
C THR A 132 -8.80 6.60 -10.84
N SER A 133 -8.10 7.67 -11.23
CA SER A 133 -8.68 9.03 -11.29
C SER A 133 -9.72 9.15 -12.42
N LEU A 134 -9.44 8.58 -13.59
CA LEU A 134 -10.37 8.54 -14.73
C LEU A 134 -11.58 7.64 -14.43
N HIS A 135 -11.37 6.50 -13.77
CA HIS A 135 -12.45 5.63 -13.33
C HIS A 135 -13.38 6.35 -12.34
N ALA A 136 -12.82 6.99 -11.31
CA ALA A 136 -13.61 7.77 -10.34
C ALA A 136 -14.40 8.91 -11.01
N LEU A 137 -13.83 9.57 -12.01
CA LEU A 137 -14.54 10.58 -12.82
C LEU A 137 -15.66 9.95 -13.66
N SER A 138 -15.44 8.82 -14.33
CA SER A 138 -16.50 8.10 -15.07
C SER A 138 -17.64 7.75 -14.14
N THR A 139 -17.38 6.98 -13.07
CA THR A 139 -18.42 6.57 -12.11
C THR A 139 -19.19 7.77 -11.56
N SER A 140 -18.51 8.91 -11.31
CA SER A 140 -19.17 10.15 -10.89
C SER A 140 -20.08 10.74 -11.98
N PHE A 141 -19.65 10.78 -13.24
CA PHE A 141 -20.47 11.25 -14.36
C PHE A 141 -21.62 10.29 -14.70
N ASP A 142 -21.42 8.98 -14.54
CA ASP A 142 -22.44 7.95 -14.72
C ASP A 142 -23.52 8.09 -13.63
N SER A 143 -23.13 8.27 -12.37
CA SER A 143 -24.06 8.58 -11.25
C SER A 143 -24.79 9.91 -11.45
N LEU A 144 -24.11 10.98 -11.87
CA LEU A 144 -24.75 12.26 -12.19
C LEU A 144 -25.71 12.14 -13.39
N THR A 145 -25.41 11.28 -14.36
CA THR A 145 -26.27 11.04 -15.52
C THR A 145 -27.51 10.22 -15.15
N ALA A 146 -27.40 9.27 -14.22
CA ALA A 146 -28.55 8.56 -13.65
C ALA A 146 -29.46 9.51 -12.83
N LEU A 147 -28.89 10.47 -12.11
CA LEU A 147 -29.61 11.49 -11.33
C LEU A 147 -30.08 12.71 -12.16
N LYS A 148 -29.86 12.71 -13.49
CA LYS A 148 -30.09 13.87 -14.35
C LYS A 148 -31.59 14.16 -14.51
N PRO A 149 -32.08 15.36 -14.11
CA PRO A 149 -33.48 15.73 -14.33
C PRO A 149 -33.80 15.87 -15.83
N HIS A 150 -35.04 15.53 -16.22
CA HIS A 150 -35.49 15.67 -17.60
C HIS A 150 -35.51 17.15 -18.01
N TRP A 151 -34.74 17.49 -19.05
CA TRP A 151 -34.66 18.85 -19.56
C TRP A 151 -36.01 19.31 -20.10
N THR A 152 -36.47 20.49 -19.68
CA THR A 152 -37.66 21.13 -20.22
C THR A 152 -37.38 22.62 -20.44
N PRO A 153 -37.94 23.26 -21.48
CA PRO A 153 -37.70 24.68 -21.75
C PRO A 153 -38.04 25.63 -20.59
N SER A 154 -38.92 25.22 -19.68
CA SER A 154 -39.35 25.98 -18.49
C SER A 154 -38.49 25.77 -17.25
N LYS A 155 -37.79 24.63 -17.10
CA LYS A 155 -36.85 24.36 -15.98
C LYS A 155 -35.37 24.45 -16.36
N LEU A 156 -35.01 24.55 -17.65
CA LEU A 156 -33.63 24.66 -18.11
C LEU A 156 -32.74 23.52 -17.53
N TYR A 157 -31.67 23.87 -16.81
CA TYR A 157 -30.73 22.94 -16.17
C TYR A 157 -30.75 23.07 -14.63
N THR A 158 -31.92 23.23 -14.02
CA THR A 158 -32.06 23.17 -12.55
C THR A 158 -31.82 21.75 -12.05
N TRP A 159 -30.83 21.57 -11.17
CA TRP A 159 -30.65 20.35 -10.38
C TRP A 159 -31.41 20.50 -9.05
N ASP A 160 -32.34 19.59 -8.77
CA ASP A 160 -33.10 19.59 -7.52
C ASP A 160 -32.24 18.99 -6.38
N ILE A 161 -31.25 19.77 -5.91
CA ILE A 161 -30.34 19.40 -4.81
C ILE A 161 -31.15 19.32 -3.51
N LYS A 162 -31.61 18.12 -3.16
CA LYS A 162 -32.13 17.82 -1.82
C LYS A 162 -30.98 17.95 -0.82
N PRO A 163 -31.15 18.67 0.31
CA PRO A 163 -30.18 18.59 1.41
C PRO A 163 -30.11 17.14 1.92
N SER A 164 -28.92 16.68 2.31
CA SER A 164 -28.80 15.40 3.01
C SER A 164 -29.57 15.46 4.34
N SER A 165 -30.14 14.35 4.79
CA SER A 165 -30.95 14.31 6.02
C SER A 165 -30.19 14.83 7.25
N GLN A 166 -28.88 14.53 7.33
CA GLN A 166 -27.98 15.07 8.36
C GLN A 166 -27.85 16.60 8.28
N ALA A 167 -27.74 17.17 7.08
CA ALA A 167 -27.67 18.63 6.90
C ALA A 167 -29.02 19.33 7.17
N SER A 168 -30.15 18.72 6.79
CA SER A 168 -31.47 19.26 7.15
C SER A 168 -31.73 19.18 8.65
N ASN A 169 -31.29 18.12 9.34
CA ASN A 169 -31.44 18.00 10.78
C ASN A 169 -30.56 19.01 11.53
N ALA A 170 -29.31 19.20 11.10
CA ALA A 170 -28.44 20.25 11.66
C ALA A 170 -28.99 21.66 11.44
N LEU A 171 -29.56 21.95 10.26
CA LEU A 171 -30.17 23.24 9.96
C LEU A 171 -31.48 23.46 10.73
N ALA A 172 -32.26 22.40 10.96
CA ALA A 172 -33.47 22.45 11.79
C ALA A 172 -33.15 22.65 13.27
N ALA A 173 -32.12 22.00 13.81
CA ALA A 173 -31.63 22.22 15.17
C ALA A 173 -31.17 23.68 15.36
N ALA A 174 -30.37 24.20 14.42
CA ALA A 174 -29.93 25.60 14.41
C ALA A 174 -31.10 26.60 14.30
N ALA A 175 -32.19 26.25 13.62
CA ALA A 175 -33.40 27.07 13.50
C ALA A 175 -34.30 27.02 14.75
N ASN A 176 -34.29 25.90 15.49
CA ASN A 176 -35.12 25.72 16.70
C ASN A 176 -34.49 26.32 17.97
N GLY A 177 -33.21 26.71 17.93
CA GLY A 177 -32.57 27.50 18.99
C GLY A 177 -32.21 26.72 20.26
N GLU A 178 -32.21 25.39 20.22
CA GLU A 178 -31.59 24.57 21.27
C GLU A 178 -30.07 24.71 21.17
N PRO A 179 -29.35 24.95 22.29
CA PRO A 179 -27.90 25.07 22.24
C PRO A 179 -27.29 23.72 21.87
N ALA A 180 -26.39 23.71 20.89
CA ALA A 180 -25.55 22.57 20.62
C ALA A 180 -24.77 22.23 21.90
N ALA A 181 -25.01 21.06 22.48
CA ALA A 181 -24.27 20.60 23.64
C ALA A 181 -22.80 20.44 23.25
N GLU A 182 -21.93 21.27 23.80
CA GLU A 182 -20.48 21.11 23.70
C GLU A 182 -20.09 19.86 24.49
N ASP A 183 -20.09 18.69 23.83
CA ASP A 183 -19.63 17.44 24.43
C ASP A 183 -18.10 17.48 24.59
N THR A 184 -17.67 18.13 25.66
CA THR A 184 -16.28 18.14 26.12
C THR A 184 -15.92 16.74 26.62
N ALA A 185 -15.47 15.88 25.70
CA ALA A 185 -15.06 14.50 25.93
C ALA A 185 -13.81 14.35 26.82
N MET A 186 -13.90 14.82 28.07
CA MET A 186 -12.97 14.56 29.16
C MET A 186 -13.26 13.16 29.75
N ARG A 187 -12.27 12.28 29.67
CA ARG A 187 -12.34 10.89 30.13
C ARG A 187 -12.76 10.77 31.61
N ARG A 188 -13.62 9.80 31.92
CA ARG A 188 -13.55 9.05 33.18
C ARG A 188 -14.18 7.66 33.09
N ASP A 189 -13.41 6.63 33.44
CA ASP A 189 -13.87 5.25 33.56
C ASP A 189 -14.69 5.01 34.85
N GLY A 190 -15.67 4.12 34.79
CA GLY A 190 -16.50 3.68 35.93
C GLY A 190 -17.52 2.62 35.49
N ALA A 191 -17.76 1.60 36.33
CA ALA A 191 -18.49 0.39 35.94
C ALA A 191 -19.75 0.09 36.79
N ALA A 192 -20.52 -0.90 36.31
CA ALA A 192 -21.48 -1.78 37.02
C ALA A 192 -23.01 -1.53 36.89
N GLU A 193 -23.67 -2.50 36.21
CA GLU A 193 -24.88 -3.27 36.60
C GLU A 193 -26.25 -2.59 36.88
N GLY A 194 -27.36 -3.18 36.35
CA GLY A 194 -28.69 -3.06 36.99
C GLY A 194 -29.99 -3.11 36.13
N ALA A 195 -30.41 -4.31 35.68
CA ALA A 195 -31.80 -4.80 35.46
C ALA A 195 -32.95 -3.95 34.82
N GLU A 196 -33.63 -4.58 33.83
CA GLU A 196 -35.09 -4.81 33.66
C GLU A 196 -36.14 -3.95 34.44
N GLN A 197 -37.33 -3.57 33.93
CA GLN A 197 -38.09 -3.81 32.66
C GLN A 197 -39.21 -2.71 32.55
N GLU A 198 -40.24 -2.66 31.67
CA GLU A 198 -40.93 -3.65 30.81
C GLU A 198 -41.54 -3.05 29.49
N LYS A 199 -42.81 -3.35 29.11
CA LYS A 199 -43.45 -3.14 27.78
C LYS A 199 -44.12 -1.78 27.48
N GLY A 200 -44.14 -1.43 26.19
CA GLY A 200 -45.19 -0.64 25.51
C GLY A 200 -45.04 -0.76 23.98
N ALA A 201 -46.10 -1.10 23.22
CA ALA A 201 -45.96 -1.51 21.81
C ALA A 201 -47.01 -0.89 20.85
N VAL A 202 -46.55 -0.25 19.76
CA VAL A 202 -47.37 0.17 18.60
C VAL A 202 -46.53 0.15 17.31
N ALA A 203 -47.11 -0.37 16.23
CA ALA A 203 -46.76 -0.24 14.80
C ALA A 203 -45.31 -0.46 14.32
N ALA A 204 -45.16 -1.37 13.34
CA ALA A 204 -43.93 -1.52 12.57
C ALA A 204 -43.85 -0.52 11.40
N VAL A 205 -42.66 0.01 11.15
CA VAL A 205 -42.23 0.54 9.84
C VAL A 205 -41.03 -0.29 9.41
N LYS A 206 -40.91 -0.58 8.11
CA LYS A 206 -39.75 -1.25 7.54
C LYS A 206 -38.61 -0.24 7.37
N GLU A 207 -37.54 -0.39 8.13
CA GLU A 207 -36.23 0.14 7.76
C GLU A 207 -35.52 -0.95 6.95
N GLU A 208 -35.48 -0.80 5.63
CA GLU A 208 -34.78 -1.70 4.70
C GLU A 208 -33.43 -1.08 4.32
N ASP A 209 -32.37 -1.54 5.01
CA ASP A 209 -30.96 -1.60 4.61
C ASP A 209 -30.46 -0.63 3.52
N GLU A 210 -30.13 0.63 3.88
CA GLU A 210 -29.41 1.57 2.97
C GLU A 210 -27.97 1.94 3.46
N GLU A 211 -27.49 1.37 4.58
CA GLU A 211 -26.08 1.52 5.01
C GLU A 211 -25.14 0.43 4.44
N THR A 212 -25.70 -0.68 3.97
CA THR A 212 -24.95 -1.89 3.59
C THR A 212 -24.22 -1.81 2.24
N GLU A 213 -24.59 -0.85 1.36
CA GLU A 213 -24.04 -0.73 -0.01
C GLU A 213 -22.84 0.24 -0.16
N ARG A 214 -22.16 0.63 0.93
CA ARG A 214 -20.89 1.36 0.83
C ARG A 214 -19.68 0.41 0.93
N PRO A 215 -19.02 0.04 -0.18
CA PRO A 215 -17.83 -0.81 -0.14
C PRO A 215 -16.67 -0.08 0.57
N GLY A 216 -16.23 -0.61 1.71
CA GLY A 216 -15.30 0.04 2.65
C GLY A 216 -13.88 0.32 2.13
N GLU A 217 -13.56 -0.10 0.91
CA GLU A 217 -12.26 0.11 0.25
C GLU A 217 -12.24 1.34 -0.69
N ALA A 218 -13.40 1.97 -0.92
CA ALA A 218 -13.53 3.12 -1.83
C ALA A 218 -12.91 4.41 -1.25
N PHE A 219 -11.63 4.63 -1.54
CA PHE A 219 -10.88 5.91 -1.47
C PHE A 219 -11.30 6.85 -0.30
N ASN A 220 -10.72 6.66 0.89
CA ASN A 220 -10.97 7.58 2.00
C ASN A 220 -10.39 8.98 1.72
N PRO A 221 -11.23 10.02 1.49
CA PRO A 221 -10.75 11.33 1.04
C PRO A 221 -10.05 12.09 2.16
N LEU A 222 -10.33 11.76 3.43
CA LEU A 222 -9.67 12.37 4.59
C LEU A 222 -8.22 11.92 4.69
N LEU A 223 -7.94 10.65 4.40
CA LEU A 223 -6.57 10.11 4.35
C LEU A 223 -5.75 10.78 3.24
N PHE A 224 -6.35 10.98 2.05
CA PHE A 224 -5.70 11.69 0.95
C PHE A 224 -5.39 13.15 1.31
N ARG A 225 -6.33 13.85 1.96
CA ARG A 225 -6.14 15.25 2.39
C ARG A 225 -5.07 15.38 3.48
N ALA A 226 -5.06 14.47 4.46
CA ALA A 226 -4.02 14.39 5.48
C ALA A 226 -2.62 14.15 4.86
N LEU A 227 -2.51 13.26 3.87
CA LEU A 227 -1.27 13.04 3.11
C LEU A 227 -0.80 14.30 2.36
N GLN A 228 -1.74 15.08 1.78
CA GLN A 228 -1.41 16.34 1.11
C GLN A 228 -0.89 17.42 2.07
N ASP A 229 -1.46 17.54 3.27
CA ASP A 229 -0.98 18.51 4.26
C ASP A 229 0.32 18.06 4.94
N VAL A 230 0.50 16.76 5.23
CA VAL A 230 1.79 16.23 5.67
C VAL A 230 2.90 16.51 4.65
N ALA A 231 2.62 16.30 3.35
CA ALA A 231 3.55 16.61 2.26
C ALA A 231 3.85 18.11 2.09
N ARG A 232 3.04 19.01 2.68
CA ARG A 232 3.31 20.46 2.74
C ARG A 232 4.11 20.86 3.98
N THR A 233 3.96 20.12 5.09
CA THR A 233 4.70 20.39 6.35
C THR A 233 6.14 19.88 6.35
N LEU A 234 6.52 19.02 5.40
CA LEU A 234 7.91 18.59 5.21
C LEU A 234 8.69 19.66 4.43
N GLU A 235 9.33 20.58 5.16
CA GLU A 235 10.22 21.59 4.56
C GLU A 235 11.38 20.94 3.79
N HIS A 236 11.81 21.59 2.71
CA HIS A 236 13.02 21.18 1.98
C HIS A 236 14.25 21.33 2.88
N PRO A 237 15.22 20.39 2.83
CA PRO A 237 16.48 20.54 3.55
C PRO A 237 17.20 21.81 3.06
N GLN A 238 17.48 22.71 4.01
CA GLN A 238 18.14 23.99 3.73
C GLN A 238 19.50 23.76 3.07
N VAL A 239 19.66 24.25 1.84
CA VAL A 239 20.93 24.15 1.09
C VAL A 239 21.90 25.19 1.65
N THR A 240 22.67 24.80 2.67
CA THR A 240 23.79 25.59 3.17
C THR A 240 24.88 25.68 2.11
N GLY A 241 25.08 26.87 1.55
CA GLY A 241 26.13 27.14 0.56
C GLY A 241 26.61 28.59 0.65
N ALA A 242 27.94 28.76 0.67
CA ALA A 242 28.71 29.96 1.03
C ALA A 242 28.69 30.29 2.54
#